data_AF-A0AAN8AIZ6-F1
#
_entry.id   AF-A0AAN8AIZ6-F1
#
_cell.length_a   1.000
_cell.length_b   1.000
_cell.length_c   1.000
_cell.angle_alpha   90.00
_cell.angle_beta   90.00
_cell.angle_gamma   90.00
#
_symmetry.space_group_name_H-M   'P 1'
#
loop_
_entity.id
_entity.type
_entity.pdbx_description
1 polymer ?
#
loop_
_entity_poly.entity_id
_entity_poly.type
_entity_poly.pdbx_seq_one_letter_code
_entity_poly.pdbx_strand_id
1 'polypeptide(L)'
;MPTGSTGRRKKQRAILTNDELLYDPDEDDRDQAWVDARRRQYNGRKRPAGGSRSQGRQGSGETSSDAVLNCPACMTTLCLDCQRHDKYRTQYRAMFVMNCTVKRDEVLRYKTQQDLKQRKRRKRRRGQKTESIADETPEPVPAGMDADEVYYPVWCTECSTEVAVFDKEEVYHFFNILASHC
;
A
#
# COMPACT_ATOMS: atom_id res chain seq x y z
N MET A 1 -23.93 -13.02 -74.16
CA MET A 1 -22.96 -12.66 -73.10
C MET A 1 -23.54 -13.08 -71.76
N PRO A 2 -23.00 -14.08 -71.04
CA PRO A 2 -23.43 -14.31 -69.66
C PRO A 2 -22.62 -13.40 -68.73
N THR A 3 -23.29 -12.55 -67.97
CA THR A 3 -22.66 -11.73 -66.92
C THR A 3 -22.56 -12.57 -65.65
N GLY A 4 -21.33 -12.94 -65.28
CA GLY A 4 -21.04 -13.71 -64.08
C GLY A 4 -21.27 -12.89 -62.80
N SER A 5 -22.08 -13.40 -61.88
CA SER A 5 -22.22 -12.83 -60.55
C SER A 5 -21.10 -13.36 -59.64
N THR A 6 -20.03 -12.59 -59.49
CA THR A 6 -19.02 -12.89 -58.47
C THR A 6 -19.50 -12.40 -57.12
N GLY A 7 -20.17 -13.27 -56.37
CA GLY A 7 -20.51 -13.02 -54.96
C GLY A 7 -19.24 -12.91 -54.12
N ARG A 8 -18.93 -11.72 -53.59
CA ARG A 8 -17.87 -11.53 -52.59
C ARG A 8 -18.28 -12.22 -51.28
N ARG A 9 -17.79 -13.44 -51.07
CA ARG A 9 -17.85 -14.11 -49.76
C ARG A 9 -17.05 -13.28 -48.76
N LYS A 10 -17.74 -12.66 -47.80
CA LYS A 10 -17.10 -12.10 -46.60
C LYS A 10 -16.41 -13.27 -45.89
N LYS A 11 -15.08 -13.26 -45.83
CA LYS A 11 -14.32 -14.21 -45.00
C LYS A 11 -14.72 -13.94 -43.55
N GLN A 12 -15.56 -14.81 -42.99
CA GLN A 12 -15.75 -14.87 -41.55
C GLN A 12 -14.37 -15.22 -40.97
N ARG A 13 -13.84 -14.35 -40.11
CA ARG A 13 -12.62 -14.66 -39.37
C ARG A 13 -12.94 -15.90 -38.53
N ALA A 14 -12.21 -17.00 -38.75
CA ALA A 14 -12.34 -18.18 -37.92
C ALA A 14 -11.97 -17.76 -36.49
N ILE A 15 -12.92 -17.93 -35.55
CA ILE A 15 -12.66 -17.72 -34.14
C ILE A 15 -11.90 -18.96 -33.70
N LEU A 16 -10.64 -18.76 -33.36
CA LEU A 16 -9.73 -19.82 -32.91
C LEU A 16 -10.27 -20.42 -31.61
N THR A 17 -10.31 -21.74 -31.50
CA THR A 17 -10.77 -22.41 -30.27
C THR A 17 -9.76 -22.20 -29.14
N ASN A 18 -10.19 -22.28 -27.87
CA ASN A 18 -9.31 -22.07 -26.71
C ASN A 18 -8.03 -22.94 -26.80
N ASP A 19 -8.16 -24.20 -27.24
CA ASP A 19 -7.04 -25.13 -27.44
C ASP A 19 -6.04 -24.77 -28.57
N GLU A 20 -6.39 -23.81 -29.43
CA GLU A 20 -5.52 -23.30 -30.49
C GLU A 20 -4.91 -21.91 -30.14
N LEU A 21 -5.41 -21.25 -29.08
CA LEU A 21 -4.85 -20.00 -28.60
C LEU A 21 -3.52 -20.29 -27.87
N LEU A 22 -2.48 -19.56 -28.23
CA LEU A 22 -1.18 -19.61 -27.54
C LEU A 22 -1.22 -18.95 -26.15
N TYR A 23 -2.39 -18.45 -25.72
CA TYR A 23 -2.68 -17.83 -24.43
C TYR A 23 -4.05 -18.28 -23.94
N ASP A 24 -4.19 -18.47 -22.62
CA ASP A 24 -5.46 -18.83 -22.00
C ASP A 24 -6.29 -17.54 -21.78
N PRO A 25 -7.43 -17.35 -22.46
CA PRO A 25 -8.25 -16.15 -22.33
C PRO A 25 -8.89 -15.99 -20.94
N ASP A 26 -8.96 -17.05 -20.13
CA ASP A 26 -9.59 -17.05 -18.81
C ASP A 26 -8.56 -16.92 -17.66
N GLU A 27 -7.26 -16.85 -17.97
CA GLU A 27 -6.19 -16.74 -16.96
C GLU A 27 -6.29 -15.43 -16.18
N ASP A 28 -6.42 -14.29 -16.86
CA ASP A 28 -6.58 -12.98 -16.25
C ASP A 28 -7.82 -12.91 -15.33
N ASP A 29 -8.94 -13.51 -15.75
CA ASP A 29 -10.19 -13.53 -14.97
C ASP A 29 -10.04 -14.39 -13.70
N ARG A 30 -9.33 -15.51 -13.78
CA ARG A 30 -9.02 -16.36 -12.61
C ARG A 30 -8.10 -15.65 -11.63
N ASP A 31 -7.07 -14.97 -12.13
CA ASP A 31 -6.12 -14.23 -11.31
C ASP A 31 -6.80 -13.05 -10.62
N GLN A 32 -7.62 -12.30 -11.34
CA GLN A 32 -8.43 -11.22 -10.76
C GLN A 32 -9.36 -11.76 -9.67
N ALA A 33 -10.04 -12.89 -9.90
CA ALA A 33 -10.90 -13.51 -8.90
C ALA A 33 -10.13 -13.94 -7.64
N TRP A 34 -8.88 -14.40 -7.79
CA TRP A 34 -8.01 -14.76 -6.67
C TRP A 34 -7.59 -13.54 -5.85
N VAL A 35 -7.16 -12.45 -6.50
CA VAL A 35 -6.82 -11.18 -5.83
C VAL A 35 -8.02 -10.61 -5.08
N ASP A 36 -9.18 -10.61 -5.73
CA ASP A 36 -10.45 -10.20 -5.14
C ASP A 36 -10.81 -11.03 -3.91
N ALA A 37 -10.68 -12.36 -4.00
CA ALA A 37 -10.93 -13.25 -2.87
C ALA A 37 -9.98 -12.96 -1.71
N ARG A 38 -8.69 -12.68 -2.01
CA ARG A 38 -7.69 -12.30 -1.03
C ARG A 38 -8.04 -10.98 -0.35
N ARG A 39 -8.42 -9.94 -1.11
CA ARG A 39 -8.90 -8.66 -0.57
C ARG A 39 -10.14 -8.85 0.32
N ARG A 40 -11.10 -9.66 -0.13
CA ARG A 40 -12.32 -9.99 0.64
C ARG A 40 -12.01 -10.72 1.95
N GLN A 41 -11.00 -11.59 1.99
CA GLN A 41 -10.60 -12.29 3.21
C GLN A 41 -10.17 -11.32 4.32
N TYR A 42 -9.43 -10.26 3.95
CA TYR A 42 -8.98 -9.24 4.89
C TYR A 42 -10.11 -8.25 5.25
N ASN A 43 -10.90 -7.80 4.26
CA ASN A 43 -11.96 -6.81 4.47
C ASN A 43 -13.25 -7.40 5.07
N GLY A 44 -13.46 -8.71 4.95
CA GLY A 44 -14.62 -9.44 5.49
C GLY A 44 -14.71 -9.43 7.02
N ARG A 45 -13.61 -9.17 7.74
CA ARG A 45 -13.62 -9.00 9.20
C ARG A 45 -14.26 -7.69 9.68
N LYS A 46 -14.51 -6.71 8.79
CA LYS A 46 -15.07 -5.40 9.14
C LYS A 46 -16.56 -5.22 8.81
N ARG A 47 -17.26 -6.22 8.25
CA ARG A 47 -18.70 -6.08 7.95
C ARG A 47 -19.55 -6.64 9.09
N PRO A 48 -20.22 -5.80 9.91
CA PRO A 48 -21.29 -6.31 10.78
C PRO A 48 -22.39 -6.90 9.91
N ALA A 49 -22.97 -8.01 10.35
CA ALA A 49 -23.97 -8.83 9.64
C ALA A 49 -25.36 -8.16 9.48
N GLY A 50 -25.44 -6.83 9.39
CA GLY A 50 -26.68 -6.05 9.52
C GLY A 50 -27.04 -5.12 8.35
N GLY A 51 -26.40 -5.22 7.18
CA GLY A 51 -26.72 -4.38 6.02
C GLY A 51 -27.55 -5.12 4.97
N SER A 52 -28.87 -4.94 4.97
CA SER A 52 -29.79 -5.51 3.97
C SER A 52 -29.58 -4.92 2.57
N ARG A 53 -29.39 -5.82 1.60
CA ARG A 53 -29.77 -5.82 0.17
C ARG A 53 -29.96 -4.49 -0.58
N SER A 54 -29.18 -4.35 -1.64
CA SER A 54 -29.71 -3.97 -2.96
C SER A 54 -28.98 -4.73 -4.07
N GLN A 55 -29.74 -5.50 -4.85
CA GLN A 55 -29.31 -5.99 -6.16
C GLN A 55 -29.32 -4.81 -7.14
N GLY A 56 -28.26 -4.67 -7.93
CA GLY A 56 -28.27 -3.84 -9.14
C GLY A 56 -27.20 -2.74 -9.20
N ARG A 57 -25.98 -3.12 -9.59
CA ARG A 57 -25.10 -2.42 -10.56
C ARG A 57 -23.73 -3.10 -10.54
N GLN A 58 -23.31 -3.59 -11.70
CA GLN A 58 -21.88 -3.72 -12.00
C GLN A 58 -21.30 -2.31 -11.90
N GLY A 59 -20.53 -2.06 -10.85
CA GLY A 59 -20.02 -0.75 -10.54
C GLY A 59 -19.18 -0.81 -9.28
N SER A 60 -17.88 -1.05 -9.47
CA SER A 60 -16.78 -0.44 -8.70
C SER A 60 -17.16 -0.02 -7.27
N GLY A 61 -17.47 -1.01 -6.45
CA GLY A 61 -17.57 -0.89 -4.99
C GLY A 61 -16.43 -1.64 -4.31
N GLU A 62 -15.34 -1.87 -5.05
CA GLU A 62 -14.06 -2.21 -4.45
C GLU A 62 -13.70 -1.05 -3.53
N THR A 63 -13.33 -1.35 -2.29
CA THR A 63 -12.54 -0.42 -1.49
C THR A 63 -11.39 0.04 -2.38
N SER A 64 -11.40 1.29 -2.84
CA SER A 64 -10.45 1.78 -3.82
C SER A 64 -9.08 1.87 -3.15
N SER A 65 -8.34 0.77 -3.20
CA SER A 65 -6.95 0.72 -2.76
C SER A 65 -6.14 1.64 -3.66
N ASP A 66 -5.42 2.59 -3.08
CA ASP A 66 -4.73 3.62 -3.86
C ASP A 66 -3.53 3.07 -4.64
N ALA A 67 -2.90 1.99 -4.14
CA ALA A 67 -1.74 1.35 -4.73
C ALA A 67 -1.57 -0.09 -4.21
N VAL A 68 -0.74 -0.87 -4.91
CA VAL A 68 -0.12 -2.09 -4.40
C VAL A 68 1.27 -1.75 -3.88
N LEU A 69 1.60 -2.17 -2.65
CA LEU A 69 2.87 -1.87 -2.01
C LEU A 69 3.82 -3.07 -2.07
N ASN A 70 5.05 -2.84 -2.55
CA ASN A 70 6.10 -3.83 -2.71
C ASN A 70 7.37 -3.45 -1.92
N CYS A 71 8.05 -4.45 -1.37
CA CYS A 71 9.29 -4.27 -0.64
C CYS A 71 10.39 -3.65 -1.54
N PRO A 72 11.11 -2.60 -1.09
CA PRO A 72 12.15 -1.97 -1.89
C PRO A 72 13.38 -2.86 -2.14
N ALA A 73 13.64 -3.85 -1.28
CA ALA A 73 14.82 -4.70 -1.40
C ALA A 73 14.58 -5.97 -2.23
N CYS A 74 13.44 -6.65 -2.02
CA CYS A 74 13.14 -7.93 -2.68
C CYS A 74 11.91 -7.89 -3.60
N MET A 75 11.24 -6.75 -3.75
CA MET A 75 10.03 -6.56 -4.55
C MET A 75 8.83 -7.43 -4.15
N THR A 76 8.92 -8.15 -3.02
CA THR A 76 7.80 -8.91 -2.47
C THR A 76 6.61 -8.00 -2.17
N THR A 77 5.42 -8.41 -2.57
CA THR A 77 4.18 -7.69 -2.26
C THR A 77 3.89 -7.73 -0.77
N LEU A 78 3.71 -6.54 -0.18
CA LEU A 78 3.48 -6.34 1.24
C LEU A 78 2.04 -5.93 1.55
N CYS A 79 1.37 -5.24 0.61
CA CYS A 79 0.00 -4.79 0.82
C CYS A 79 -0.75 -4.64 -0.50
N LEU A 80 -1.97 -5.16 -0.54
CA LEU A 80 -2.90 -5.04 -1.67
C LEU A 80 -3.98 -3.97 -1.46
N ASP A 81 -4.15 -3.50 -0.21
CA ASP A 81 -5.16 -2.52 0.18
C ASP A 81 -4.58 -1.48 1.13
N CYS A 82 -4.23 -0.32 0.57
CA CYS A 82 -3.67 0.80 1.30
C CYS A 82 -4.33 2.11 0.90
N GLN A 83 -4.34 3.05 1.84
CA GLN A 83 -4.75 4.43 1.64
C GLN A 83 -3.51 5.33 1.62
N ARG A 84 -3.40 6.17 0.61
CA ARG A 84 -2.32 7.17 0.47
C ARG A 84 -2.50 8.27 1.52
N HIS A 85 -1.40 8.71 2.11
CA HIS A 85 -1.43 9.77 3.10
C HIS A 85 -1.71 11.14 2.45
N ASP A 86 -2.60 11.94 3.05
CA ASP A 86 -3.05 13.23 2.50
C ASP A 86 -1.91 14.24 2.32
N LYS A 87 -0.99 14.29 3.29
CA LYS A 87 0.12 15.25 3.29
C LYS A 87 1.34 14.77 2.51
N TYR A 88 1.56 13.47 2.44
CA TYR A 88 2.75 12.89 1.81
C TYR A 88 2.34 11.78 0.86
N ARG A 89 2.39 12.07 -0.45
CA ARG A 89 2.04 11.10 -1.50
C ARG A 89 2.89 9.83 -1.49
N THR A 90 4.07 9.86 -0.89
CA THR A 90 4.97 8.70 -0.82
C THR A 90 4.73 7.81 0.40
N GLN A 91 3.79 8.18 1.28
CA GLN A 91 3.45 7.42 2.47
C GLN A 91 2.07 6.81 2.33
N TYR A 92 1.93 5.61 2.87
CA TYR A 92 0.71 4.81 2.76
C TYR A 92 0.35 4.24 4.13
N ARG A 93 -0.95 4.22 4.41
CA ARG A 93 -1.53 3.61 5.60
C ARG A 93 -2.27 2.35 5.19
N ALA A 94 -2.06 1.26 5.91
CA ALA A 94 -2.75 0.02 5.67
C ALA A 94 -3.24 -0.59 6.97
N MET A 95 -4.37 -1.28 6.90
CA MET A 95 -4.91 -2.04 8.03
C MET A 95 -4.41 -3.49 8.01
N PHE A 96 -4.16 -4.03 6.81
CA PHE A 96 -3.74 -5.41 6.61
C PHE A 96 -2.52 -5.47 5.72
N VAL A 97 -1.58 -6.31 6.13
CA VAL A 97 -0.30 -6.51 5.44
C VAL A 97 -0.05 -8.00 5.32
N MET A 98 0.75 -8.37 4.33
CA MET A 98 1.28 -9.71 4.13
C MET A 98 2.80 -9.62 4.08
N ASN A 99 3.49 -10.71 4.41
CA ASN A 99 4.95 -10.80 4.31
C ASN A 99 5.68 -9.74 5.16
N CYS A 100 5.08 -9.36 6.29
CA CYS A 100 5.58 -8.38 7.25
C CYS A 100 5.60 -8.97 8.67
N THR A 101 6.61 -8.62 9.46
CA THR A 101 6.77 -8.98 10.88
C THR A 101 6.92 -7.72 11.72
N VAL A 102 6.12 -7.61 12.78
CA VAL A 102 6.17 -6.49 13.73
C VAL A 102 7.08 -6.85 14.90
N LYS A 103 8.17 -6.11 15.09
CA LYS A 103 9.03 -6.28 16.27
C LYS A 103 8.46 -5.48 17.43
N ARG A 104 7.66 -6.13 18.28
CA ARG A 104 7.06 -5.49 19.47
C ARG A 104 8.05 -5.24 20.61
N ASP A 105 9.25 -5.81 20.50
CA ASP A 105 10.31 -5.67 21.49
C ASP A 105 11.02 -4.31 21.37
N GLU A 106 10.96 -3.67 20.20
CA GLU A 106 11.57 -2.38 19.92
C GLU A 106 10.50 -1.29 19.88
N VAL A 107 10.70 -0.22 20.66
CA VAL A 107 9.77 0.92 20.71
C VAL A 107 10.46 2.17 20.16
N LEU A 108 9.95 2.66 19.04
CA LEU A 108 10.31 3.94 18.45
C LEU A 108 9.43 5.04 19.05
N ARG A 109 10.07 6.09 19.57
CA ARG A 109 9.43 7.33 20.02
C ARG A 109 10.01 8.51 19.26
N TYR A 110 9.17 9.25 18.54
CA TYR A 110 9.59 10.47 17.87
C TYR A 110 9.68 11.62 18.88
N LYS A 111 10.78 12.38 18.83
CA LYS A 111 10.95 13.53 19.73
C LYS A 111 10.03 14.66 19.28
N THR A 112 9.23 15.21 20.20
CA THR A 112 8.46 16.42 19.93
C THR A 112 9.39 17.58 19.57
N GLN A 113 8.94 18.48 18.69
CA GLN A 113 9.61 19.78 18.50
C GLN A 113 9.68 20.59 19.80
N GLN A 114 8.77 20.34 20.74
CA GLN A 114 8.74 20.98 22.05
C GLN A 114 9.89 20.49 22.94
N ASP A 115 10.21 19.19 22.94
CA ASP A 115 11.35 18.62 23.67
C ASP A 115 12.69 19.12 23.14
N LEU A 116 12.81 19.27 21.82
CA LEU A 116 14.00 19.87 21.20
C LEU A 116 14.17 21.34 21.62
N LYS A 117 13.07 22.12 21.66
CA LYS A 117 13.07 23.51 22.13
C LYS A 117 13.39 23.62 23.63
N GLN A 118 12.86 22.72 24.46
CA GLN A 118 13.15 22.67 25.90
C GLN A 118 14.60 22.27 26.19
N ARG A 119 15.17 21.28 25.47
CA ARG A 119 16.59 20.92 25.58
C ARG A 119 17.51 22.05 25.15
N LYS A 120 17.20 22.77 24.05
CA LYS A 120 17.95 23.98 23.63
C LYS A 120 17.92 25.06 24.72
N ARG A 121 16.76 25.31 25.36
CA ARG A 121 16.64 26.24 26.50
C ARG A 121 17.45 25.80 27.72
N ARG A 122 17.42 24.52 28.10
CA ARG A 122 18.22 23.97 29.21
C ARG A 122 19.72 24.03 28.92
N LYS A 123 20.16 23.76 27.69
CA LYS A 123 21.59 23.84 27.29
C LYS A 123 22.12 25.27 27.33
N ARG A 124 21.31 26.26 26.93
CA ARG A 124 21.63 27.70 27.08
C ARG A 124 21.74 28.15 28.55
N ARG A 125 20.94 27.58 29.45
CA ARG A 125 21.03 27.85 30.91
C ARG A 125 22.24 27.21 31.60
N ARG A 126 22.84 26.16 31.03
CA ARG A 126 23.97 25.41 31.63
C ARG A 126 25.36 25.88 31.14
N GLY A 127 25.44 26.99 30.40
CA GLY A 127 26.70 27.65 30.05
C GLY A 127 27.65 26.87 29.15
N GLN A 128 27.21 25.78 28.50
CA GLN A 128 28.07 24.94 27.68
C GLN A 128 28.23 25.58 26.28
N LYS A 129 29.29 26.38 26.12
CA LYS A 129 29.71 26.96 24.84
C LYS A 129 30.30 25.83 23.98
N THR A 130 29.55 25.39 22.97
CA THR A 130 30.11 24.57 21.88
C THR A 130 30.00 25.39 20.61
N GLU A 131 31.15 25.71 20.02
CA GLU A 131 31.28 26.48 18.79
C GLU A 131 30.95 25.61 17.57
N SER A 132 29.93 26.06 16.83
CA SER A 132 29.64 25.92 15.38
C SER A 132 29.83 24.58 14.65
N ILE A 133 28.76 24.15 13.95
CA ILE A 133 28.63 23.92 12.48
C ILE A 133 27.56 22.84 12.21
N ALA A 134 26.84 23.04 11.10
CA ALA A 134 25.82 22.21 10.46
C ALA A 134 24.39 22.37 11.01
N ASP A 135 23.69 23.27 10.32
CA ASP A 135 22.30 23.17 9.88
C ASP A 135 21.83 21.72 9.69
N GLU A 136 21.40 21.06 10.77
CA GLU A 136 20.46 19.96 10.65
C GLU A 136 19.07 20.57 10.60
N THR A 137 18.59 20.78 9.38
CA THR A 137 17.16 20.83 9.08
C THR A 137 16.55 19.66 9.84
N PRO A 138 15.65 19.88 10.82
CA PRO A 138 15.04 18.75 11.50
C PRO A 138 14.26 18.01 10.42
N GLU A 139 14.72 16.78 10.11
CA GLU A 139 13.97 15.86 9.27
C GLU A 139 12.51 15.92 9.74
N PRO A 140 11.58 16.32 8.86
CA PRO A 140 10.22 16.54 9.28
C PRO A 140 9.70 15.20 9.80
N VAL A 141 9.37 15.16 11.09
CA VAL A 141 8.56 14.09 11.68
C VAL A 141 7.46 13.73 10.67
N PRO A 142 7.34 12.46 10.26
CA PRO A 142 6.31 12.06 9.32
C PRO A 142 4.96 12.51 9.89
N ALA A 143 4.36 13.50 9.23
CA ALA A 143 3.11 14.07 9.69
C ALA A 143 2.03 12.99 9.72
N GLY A 144 1.25 12.98 10.80
CA GLY A 144 0.31 11.90 11.09
C GLY A 144 0.89 10.85 12.05
N MET A 145 2.07 11.09 12.61
CA MET A 145 2.56 10.42 13.81
C MET A 145 2.38 11.36 15.01
N ASP A 146 1.59 10.96 16.01
CA ASP A 146 1.46 11.72 17.24
C ASP A 146 2.71 11.53 18.10
N ALA A 147 3.16 12.60 18.73
CA ALA A 147 4.48 12.60 19.35
C ALA A 147 4.52 11.86 20.70
N ASP A 148 3.34 11.51 21.23
CA ASP A 148 3.14 10.66 22.41
C ASP A 148 2.79 9.19 22.04
N GLU A 149 2.76 8.87 20.74
CA GLU A 149 2.48 7.52 20.24
C GLU A 149 3.73 6.64 20.22
N VAL A 150 3.48 5.36 20.45
CA VAL A 150 4.50 4.32 20.54
C VAL A 150 4.41 3.52 19.26
N TYR A 151 5.50 3.54 18.50
CA TYR A 151 5.58 2.87 17.21
C TYR A 151 6.47 1.63 17.32
N TYR A 152 6.04 0.55 16.67
CA TYR A 152 6.80 -0.70 16.57
C TYR A 152 7.30 -0.87 15.14
N PRO A 153 8.60 -1.10 14.91
CA PRO A 153 9.11 -1.25 13.56
C PRO A 153 8.61 -2.54 12.90
N VAL A 154 8.35 -2.44 11.60
CA VAL A 154 7.79 -3.51 10.77
C VAL A 154 8.79 -3.85 9.69
N TRP A 155 9.11 -5.14 9.63
CA TRP A 155 10.17 -5.70 8.80
C TRP A 155 9.57 -6.63 7.77
N CYS A 156 10.11 -6.65 6.55
CA CYS A 156 9.74 -7.65 5.56
C CYS A 156 10.22 -9.05 6.01
N THR A 157 9.35 -10.06 5.90
CA THR A 157 9.70 -11.45 6.28
C THR A 157 10.76 -12.06 5.38
N GLU A 158 10.79 -11.67 4.11
CA GLU A 158 11.64 -12.29 3.10
C GLU A 158 13.09 -11.78 3.16
N CYS A 159 13.28 -10.47 3.33
CA CYS A 159 14.61 -9.84 3.25
C CYS A 159 15.02 -9.08 4.50
N SER A 160 14.20 -9.08 5.57
CA SER A 160 14.47 -8.35 6.82
C SER A 160 14.81 -6.86 6.60
N THR A 161 14.17 -6.23 5.62
CA THR A 161 14.26 -4.77 5.44
C THR A 161 13.18 -4.09 6.27
N GLU A 162 13.50 -2.99 6.96
CA GLU A 162 12.51 -2.15 7.63
C GLU A 162 11.68 -1.39 6.59
N VAL A 163 10.37 -1.57 6.64
CA VAL A 163 9.44 -1.10 5.58
C VAL A 163 8.31 -0.24 6.11
N ALA A 164 8.00 -0.32 7.41
CA ALA A 164 6.91 0.42 8.02
C ALA A 164 7.08 0.54 9.54
N VAL A 165 6.21 1.31 10.16
CA VAL A 165 5.94 1.26 11.60
C VAL A 165 4.49 0.87 11.86
N PHE A 166 4.24 0.25 13.02
CA PHE A 166 2.93 -0.17 13.49
C PHE A 166 2.55 0.64 14.73
N ASP A 167 1.35 1.22 14.71
CA ASP A 167 0.85 2.14 15.74
C ASP A 167 -0.16 1.47 16.70
N LYS A 168 -0.55 2.19 17.76
CA LYS A 168 -1.55 1.80 18.76
C LYS A 168 -2.95 1.60 18.17
N GLU A 169 -3.28 2.31 17.09
CA GLU A 169 -4.56 2.16 16.37
C GLU A 169 -4.60 0.92 15.47
N GLU A 170 -3.60 0.04 15.57
CA GLU A 170 -3.42 -1.15 14.72
C GLU A 170 -3.29 -0.83 13.22
N VAL A 171 -2.73 0.34 12.90
CA VAL A 171 -2.46 0.80 11.55
C VAL A 171 -0.97 0.66 11.23
N TYR A 172 -0.68 0.23 10.01
CA TYR A 172 0.66 0.18 9.44
C TYR A 172 0.94 1.44 8.63
N HIS A 173 2.02 2.14 8.94
CA HIS A 173 2.48 3.32 8.23
C HIS A 173 3.74 2.98 7.45
N PHE A 174 3.60 2.86 6.12
CA PHE A 174 4.69 2.59 5.20
C PHE A 174 5.38 3.88 4.76
N PHE A 175 6.70 3.84 4.75
CA PHE A 175 7.57 4.91 4.25
C PHE A 175 8.63 4.30 3.33
N ASN A 176 9.05 5.05 2.32
CA ASN A 176 10.07 4.62 1.35
C ASN A 176 9.77 3.26 0.68
N ILE A 177 8.49 3.01 0.38
CA ILE A 177 8.01 1.76 -0.22
C ILE A 177 7.81 1.92 -1.74
N LEU A 178 7.91 0.83 -2.50
CA LEU A 178 7.58 0.83 -3.92
C LEU A 178 6.06 0.70 -4.09
N ALA A 179 5.43 1.70 -4.70
CA ALA A 179 4.00 1.72 -4.94
C ALA A 179 3.69 1.57 -6.44
N SER A 180 2.91 0.53 -6.77
CA SER A 180 2.40 0.31 -8.12
C SER A 180 0.95 0.79 -8.18
N HIS A 181 0.68 1.75 -9.07
CA HIS A 181 -0.67 2.26 -9.34
C HIS A 181 -1.21 1.55 -10.58
N CYS A 182 -2.44 1.03 -10.48
CA CYS A 182 -3.20 0.46 -11.59
C CYS A 182 -4.03 1.54 -12.29
#